data_AF-A0A382SY91-F1
#
_entry.id   AF-A0A382SY91-F1
#
_cell.length_a   1.000
_cell.length_b   1.000
_cell.length_c   1.000
_cell.angle_alpha   90.00
_cell.angle_beta   90.00
_cell.angle_gamma   90.00
#
_symmetry.space_group_name_H-M   'P 1'
#
loop_
_entity.id
_entity.type
_entity.pdbx_description
1 polymer ?
#
loop_
_entity_poly.entity_id
_entity_poly.type
_entity_poly.pdbx_seq_one_letter_code
_entity_poly.pdbx_strand_id
1 'polypeptide(L)'
;HAADIVLNSGIPLVMMGLDVTHKVMVNDEIIEDFKKNGNKSSYFFADLMNFYSKFHRKLYETNESPLHDPCVIAYLIDPSLFKGKFVNVVVEKDSSITRGETVVDWLGVTKREANCTVITEVDHKSFFSLLKKELKLLN
;
A
#
# COMPACT_ATOMS: atom_id res chain seq x y z
N HIS A 1 2.61 -6.54 -22.08
CA HIS A 1 3.11 -6.88 -20.72
C HIS A 1 1.92 -7.09 -19.79
N ALA A 2 2.05 -7.84 -18.69
CA ALA A 2 0.91 -8.24 -17.87
C ALA A 2 0.15 -7.04 -17.25
N ALA A 3 0.84 -6.06 -16.65
CA ALA A 3 0.20 -4.90 -16.03
C ALA A 3 -0.58 -4.03 -17.05
N ASP A 4 -0.05 -3.88 -18.26
CA ASP A 4 -0.72 -3.18 -19.37
C ASP A 4 -2.03 -3.88 -19.77
N ILE A 5 -2.03 -5.22 -19.82
CA ILE A 5 -3.24 -6.00 -20.09
C ILE A 5 -4.28 -5.78 -18.99
N VAL A 6 -3.87 -5.79 -17.72
CA VAL A 6 -4.78 -5.56 -16.59
C VAL A 6 -5.39 -4.16 -16.65
N LEU A 7 -4.58 -3.12 -16.85
CA LEU A 7 -5.04 -1.73 -16.91
C LEU A 7 -5.96 -1.43 -18.12
N ASN A 8 -5.86 -2.21 -19.18
CA ASN A 8 -6.72 -2.12 -20.37
C ASN A 8 -7.86 -3.15 -20.39
N SER A 9 -8.08 -3.89 -19.30
CA SER A 9 -9.08 -4.97 -19.26
C SER A 9 -10.54 -4.51 -19.24
N GLY A 10 -10.80 -3.24 -18.93
CA GLY A 10 -12.15 -2.70 -18.72
C GLY A 10 -12.79 -3.10 -17.38
N ILE A 11 -12.08 -3.86 -16.54
CA ILE A 11 -12.52 -4.20 -15.18
C ILE A 11 -12.30 -2.97 -14.28
N PRO A 12 -13.20 -2.66 -13.33
CA PRO A 12 -12.95 -1.62 -12.33
C PRO A 12 -11.69 -1.91 -11.50
N LEU A 13 -10.74 -0.97 -11.48
CA LEU A 13 -9.45 -1.12 -10.79
C LEU A 13 -9.25 -0.09 -9.68
N VAL A 14 -8.60 -0.52 -8.62
CA VAL A 14 -8.04 0.32 -7.55
C VAL A 14 -6.55 0.02 -7.45
N MET A 15 -5.71 1.05 -7.50
CA MET A 15 -4.26 0.92 -7.44
C MET A 15 -3.71 1.46 -6.12
N MET A 16 -3.06 0.57 -5.36
CA MET A 16 -2.27 0.89 -4.16
C MET A 16 -0.80 1.03 -4.53
N GLY A 17 -0.44 2.21 -5.06
CA GLY A 17 0.93 2.51 -5.49
C GLY A 17 1.87 2.92 -4.35
N LEU A 18 3.10 3.31 -4.71
CA LEU A 18 4.05 3.85 -3.74
C LEU A 18 3.57 5.16 -3.12
N ASP A 19 2.76 5.94 -3.84
CA ASP A 19 2.16 7.21 -3.39
C ASP A 19 1.38 7.08 -2.07
N VAL A 20 0.71 5.95 -1.86
CA VAL A 20 -0.02 5.64 -0.61
C VAL A 20 0.74 4.71 0.32
N THR A 21 1.41 3.68 -0.21
CA THR A 21 2.04 2.66 0.65
C THR A 21 3.24 3.22 1.43
N HIS A 22 3.93 4.23 0.90
CA HIS A 22 4.98 4.96 1.64
C HIS A 22 4.43 5.88 2.75
N LYS A 23 3.11 6.00 2.89
CA LYS A 23 2.45 6.69 4.01
C LYS A 23 1.96 5.73 5.09
N VAL A 24 2.12 4.41 4.89
CA VAL A 24 1.81 3.37 5.88
C VAL A 24 3.10 2.84 6.47
N MET A 25 3.65 3.57 7.44
CA MET A 25 4.95 3.27 8.04
C MET A 25 4.80 2.52 9.37
N VAL A 26 5.35 1.31 9.47
CA VAL A 26 5.47 0.59 10.74
C VAL A 26 6.76 1.01 11.45
N ASN A 27 6.71 1.14 12.78
CA ASN A 27 7.85 1.43 13.64
C ASN A 27 7.82 0.56 14.91
N ASP A 28 8.85 0.71 15.76
CA ASP A 28 9.01 -0.11 16.97
C ASP A 28 7.85 0.08 17.97
N GLU A 29 7.30 1.29 18.08
CA GLU A 29 6.15 1.57 18.95
C GLU A 29 4.90 0.80 18.51
N ILE A 30 4.62 0.77 17.20
CA ILE A 30 3.51 0.01 16.62
C ILE A 30 3.73 -1.48 16.83
N ILE A 31 4.94 -1.98 16.58
CA ILE A 31 5.29 -3.39 16.75
C ILE A 31 5.03 -3.85 18.20
N GLU A 32 5.53 -3.09 19.17
CA GLU A 32 5.31 -3.40 20.59
C GLU A 32 3.84 -3.25 21.00
N ASP A 33 3.12 -2.29 20.41
CA ASP A 33 1.69 -2.13 20.68
C ASP A 33 0.86 -3.33 20.19
N PHE A 34 1.23 -3.94 19.05
CA PHE A 34 0.57 -5.14 18.53
C PHE A 34 0.76 -6.35 19.45
N LYS A 35 1.94 -6.52 20.05
CA LYS A 35 2.20 -7.62 21.01
C LYS A 35 1.24 -7.61 22.21
N LYS A 36 0.67 -6.45 22.57
CA LYS A 36 -0.32 -6.34 23.65
C LYS A 36 -1.63 -7.08 23.37
N ASN A 37 -1.89 -7.50 22.12
CA ASN A 37 -3.02 -8.40 21.82
C ASN A 37 -2.86 -9.78 22.48
N GLY A 38 -1.63 -10.23 22.75
CA GLY A 38 -1.38 -11.47 23.48
C GLY A 38 -1.74 -12.77 22.74
N ASN A 39 -1.80 -12.75 21.40
CA ASN A 39 -2.11 -13.91 20.56
C ASN A 39 -0.99 -14.23 19.56
N LYS A 40 -0.99 -15.43 18.97
CA LYS A 40 0.11 -15.90 18.11
C LYS A 40 0.24 -15.06 16.86
N SER A 41 -0.89 -14.68 16.25
CA SER A 41 -0.91 -13.84 15.05
C SER A 41 -0.26 -12.46 15.26
N SER A 42 -0.48 -11.81 16.40
CA SER A 42 0.14 -10.50 16.69
C SER A 42 1.63 -10.62 17.05
N TYR A 43 2.04 -11.70 17.72
CA TYR A 43 3.47 -12.00 17.89
C TYR A 43 4.16 -12.28 16.56
N PHE A 44 3.51 -13.06 15.68
CA PHE A 44 4.03 -13.33 14.35
C PHE A 44 4.17 -12.06 13.51
N PHE A 45 3.17 -11.16 13.55
CA PHE A 45 3.30 -9.85 12.93
C PHE A 45 4.53 -9.10 13.45
N ALA A 46 4.71 -9.05 14.78
CA ALA A 46 5.86 -8.38 15.37
C ALA A 46 7.20 -8.98 14.93
N ASP A 47 7.31 -10.31 14.88
CA ASP A 47 8.52 -11.00 14.43
C ASP A 47 8.82 -10.73 12.95
N LEU A 48 7.79 -10.77 12.10
CA LEU A 48 7.89 -10.48 10.68
C LEU A 48 8.34 -9.03 10.43
N MET A 49 7.75 -8.06 11.13
CA MET A 49 8.11 -6.65 11.01
C MET A 49 9.53 -6.38 11.52
N ASN A 50 9.92 -6.98 12.64
CA ASN A 50 11.29 -6.88 13.13
C ASN A 50 12.32 -7.44 12.13
N PHE A 51 11.98 -8.50 11.39
CA PHE A 51 12.85 -9.00 10.31
C PHE A 51 12.86 -8.05 9.11
N TYR A 52 11.68 -7.67 8.62
CA TYR A 52 11.49 -6.80 7.46
C TYR A 52 12.16 -5.42 7.62
N SER A 53 12.07 -4.83 8.81
CA SER A 53 12.64 -3.50 9.09
C SER A 53 14.16 -3.48 9.21
N LYS A 54 14.85 -4.62 9.33
CA LYS A 54 16.33 -4.65 9.44
C LYS A 54 17.02 -3.98 8.25
N PHE A 55 16.51 -4.21 7.05
CA PHE A 55 17.08 -3.63 5.84
C PHE A 55 16.93 -2.12 5.81
N HIS A 56 15.72 -1.62 6.09
CA HIS A 56 15.43 -0.18 6.10
C HIS A 56 16.24 0.56 7.17
N ARG A 57 16.35 0.00 8.38
CA ARG A 57 17.20 0.56 9.46
C ARG A 57 18.65 0.67 9.06
N LYS A 58 19.19 -0.33 8.36
CA LYS A 58 20.60 -0.35 7.96
C LYS A 58 20.88 0.56 6.76
N LEU A 59 20.00 0.55 5.75
CA LEU A 59 20.26 1.24 4.49
C LEU A 59 19.89 2.73 4.54
N TYR A 60 18.78 3.06 5.22
CA TYR A 60 18.21 4.41 5.22
C TYR A 60 18.29 5.09 6.60
N GLU A 61 18.94 4.46 7.58
CA GLU A 61 19.11 5.00 8.94
C GLU A 61 17.79 5.45 9.59
N THR A 62 16.70 4.73 9.29
CA THR A 62 15.34 5.03 9.76
C THR A 62 14.73 3.86 10.53
N ASN A 63 13.91 4.17 11.53
CA ASN A 63 13.14 3.16 12.29
C ASN A 63 11.78 2.85 11.66
N GLU A 64 11.49 3.39 10.49
CA GLU A 64 10.22 3.24 9.80
C GLU A 64 10.34 2.33 8.58
N SER A 65 9.31 1.54 8.30
CA SER A 65 9.27 0.70 7.09
C SER A 65 7.87 0.70 6.47
N PRO A 66 7.75 0.84 5.14
CA PRO A 66 6.45 0.90 4.48
C PRO A 66 5.79 -0.48 4.45
N LEU A 67 4.47 -0.53 4.67
CA LEU A 67 3.64 -1.71 4.43
C LEU A 67 2.86 -1.55 3.12
N HIS A 68 3.25 -2.31 2.11
CA HIS A 68 2.64 -2.24 0.79
C HIS A 68 1.35 -3.05 0.71
N ASP A 69 1.47 -4.37 0.68
CA ASP A 69 0.36 -5.30 0.42
C ASP A 69 -0.80 -5.18 1.43
N PRO A 70 -0.56 -4.93 2.74
CA PRO A 70 -1.64 -4.73 3.71
C PRO A 70 -2.60 -3.58 3.36
N CYS A 71 -2.19 -2.61 2.54
CA CYS A 71 -3.08 -1.53 2.06
C CYS A 71 -4.28 -2.07 1.26
N VAL A 72 -4.08 -3.12 0.47
CA VAL A 72 -5.17 -3.72 -0.34
C VAL A 72 -6.24 -4.31 0.57
N ILE A 73 -5.83 -5.08 1.58
CA ILE A 73 -6.77 -5.73 2.50
C ILE A 73 -7.48 -4.70 3.38
N ALA A 74 -6.76 -3.70 3.89
CA ALA A 74 -7.37 -2.62 4.67
C ALA A 74 -8.41 -1.86 3.86
N TYR A 75 -8.15 -1.58 2.57
CA TYR A 75 -9.13 -0.93 1.69
C TYR A 75 -10.38 -1.76 1.44
N LEU A 76 -10.24 -3.08 1.32
CA LEU A 76 -11.39 -3.98 1.17
C LEU A 76 -12.25 -4.04 2.44
N ILE A 77 -11.64 -3.88 3.62
CA ILE A 77 -12.36 -3.88 4.90
C ILE A 77 -12.99 -2.52 5.18
N ASP A 78 -12.24 -1.43 5.00
CA ASP A 78 -12.70 -0.07 5.22
C ASP A 78 -12.07 0.90 4.19
N PRO A 79 -12.76 1.17 3.07
CA PRO A 79 -12.26 2.09 2.05
C PRO A 79 -12.26 3.55 2.53
N SER A 80 -12.96 3.90 3.61
CA SER A 80 -13.02 5.28 4.13
C SER A 80 -11.68 5.76 4.70
N LEU A 81 -10.77 4.83 5.00
CA LEU A 81 -9.39 5.11 5.41
C LEU A 81 -8.55 5.74 4.30
N PHE A 82 -8.99 5.65 3.05
CA PHE A 82 -8.19 5.99 1.88
C PHE A 82 -8.82 7.12 1.08
N LYS A 83 -7.97 7.91 0.41
CA LYS A 83 -8.41 8.87 -0.60
C LYS A 83 -7.58 8.72 -1.86
N GLY A 84 -8.23 8.92 -2.99
CA GLY A 84 -7.62 8.79 -4.30
C GLY A 84 -8.44 9.48 -5.37
N LYS A 85 -8.07 9.23 -6.63
CA LYS A 85 -8.71 9.83 -7.79
C LYS A 85 -8.88 8.80 -8.90
N PHE A 86 -10.04 8.83 -9.55
CA PHE A 86 -10.27 8.06 -10.77
C PHE A 86 -9.63 8.80 -11.96
N VAL A 87 -8.59 8.21 -12.54
CA VAL A 87 -7.72 8.82 -13.57
C VAL A 87 -7.31 7.80 -14.62
N ASN A 88 -6.78 8.29 -15.74
CA ASN A 88 -6.14 7.41 -16.72
C ASN A 88 -4.74 7.03 -16.24
N VAL A 89 -4.42 5.75 -16.35
CA VAL A 89 -3.11 5.18 -16.07
C VAL A 89 -2.70 4.28 -17.23
N VAL A 90 -1.48 4.47 -17.72
CA VAL A 90 -0.87 3.62 -18.76
C VAL A 90 0.44 3.04 -18.27
N VAL A 91 0.85 1.89 -18.80
CA VAL A 91 2.15 1.28 -18.49
C VAL A 91 3.12 1.59 -19.62
N GLU A 92 4.28 2.15 -19.30
CA GLU A 92 5.38 2.28 -20.24
C GLU A 92 6.01 0.90 -20.47
N LYS A 93 6.15 0.49 -21.73
CA LYS A 93 6.52 -0.88 -22.12
C LYS A 93 7.84 -0.98 -22.87
N ASP A 94 8.21 0.09 -23.57
CA ASP A 94 9.12 0.06 -24.69
C ASP A 94 10.37 0.94 -24.43
N SER A 95 10.28 1.91 -23.51
CA SER A 95 11.39 2.77 -23.08
C SER A 95 12.56 2.00 -22.44
N SER A 96 13.80 2.37 -22.78
CA SER A 96 15.00 1.79 -22.18
C SER A 96 15.24 2.21 -20.72
N ILE A 97 14.65 3.32 -20.27
CA ILE A 97 14.89 3.89 -18.94
C ILE A 97 13.67 3.89 -18.03
N THR A 98 12.46 3.74 -18.57
CA THR A 98 11.19 3.84 -17.82
C THR A 98 10.24 2.67 -18.04
N ARG A 99 10.69 1.59 -18.69
CA ARG A 99 9.87 0.37 -18.84
C ARG A 99 9.39 -0.13 -17.48
N GLY A 100 8.07 -0.32 -17.37
CA GLY A 100 7.37 -0.73 -16.16
C GLY A 100 6.74 0.41 -15.37
N GLU A 101 7.00 1.67 -15.73
CA GLU A 101 6.40 2.83 -15.09
C GLU A 101 4.89 2.89 -15.34
N THR A 102 4.12 3.17 -14.29
CA THR A 102 2.71 3.54 -14.37
C THR A 102 2.60 5.05 -14.52
N VAL A 103 2.34 5.52 -15.74
CA VAL A 103 2.19 6.94 -16.05
C VAL A 103 0.75 7.36 -15.78
N VAL A 104 0.57 8.24 -14.78
CA VAL A 104 -0.74 8.67 -14.30
C VAL A 104 -1.08 10.07 -14.82
N ASP A 105 -2.23 10.21 -15.50
CA ASP A 105 -2.72 11.51 -15.97
C ASP A 105 -3.55 12.23 -14.90
N TRP A 106 -2.86 12.80 -13.92
CA TRP A 106 -3.49 13.47 -12.78
C TRP A 106 -4.40 14.64 -13.16
N LEU A 107 -4.07 15.35 -14.25
CA LEU A 107 -4.76 16.57 -14.68
C LEU A 107 -5.69 16.36 -15.87
N GLY A 108 -5.75 15.14 -16.43
CA GLY A 108 -6.59 14.81 -17.60
C GLY A 108 -6.10 15.47 -18.89
N VAL A 109 -4.82 15.84 -18.98
CA VAL A 109 -4.27 16.58 -20.14
C VAL A 109 -4.20 15.73 -21.40
N THR A 110 -4.12 14.40 -21.25
CA THR A 110 -4.09 13.46 -22.38
C THR A 110 -5.46 13.25 -23.02
N LYS A 111 -6.54 13.63 -22.31
CA LYS A 111 -7.95 13.38 -22.68
C LYS A 111 -8.30 11.90 -22.86
N ARG A 112 -7.45 10.98 -22.39
CA ARG A 112 -7.75 9.55 -22.37
C ARG A 112 -8.82 9.26 -21.31
N GLU A 113 -9.61 8.24 -21.54
CA GLU A 113 -10.62 7.80 -20.57
C GLU A 113 -9.94 7.29 -19.29
N ALA A 114 -10.47 7.68 -18.13
CA ALA A 114 -10.00 7.17 -16.86
C ALA A 114 -10.30 5.67 -16.73
N ASN A 115 -9.34 4.90 -16.19
CA ASN A 115 -9.42 3.44 -16.11
C ASN A 115 -9.06 2.88 -14.74
N CYS A 116 -8.55 3.70 -13.81
CA CYS A 116 -8.10 3.24 -12.51
C CYS A 116 -8.35 4.28 -11.42
N THR A 117 -8.80 3.82 -10.25
CA THR A 117 -8.80 4.63 -9.03
C THR A 117 -7.44 4.51 -8.38
N VAL A 118 -6.61 5.55 -8.51
CA VAL A 118 -5.28 5.59 -7.89
C VAL A 118 -5.39 6.20 -6.51
N ILE A 119 -4.95 5.46 -5.50
CA ILE A 119 -4.98 5.88 -4.11
C ILE A 119 -3.68 6.60 -3.76
N THR A 120 -3.80 7.75 -3.10
CA THR A 120 -2.66 8.61 -2.75
C THR A 120 -2.60 8.95 -1.27
N GLU A 121 -3.72 8.87 -0.54
CA GLU A 121 -3.77 9.17 0.89
C GLU A 121 -4.33 8.01 1.69
N VAL A 122 -3.88 7.92 2.94
CA VAL A 122 -4.32 6.94 3.93
C VAL A 122 -4.32 7.58 5.32
N ASP A 123 -5.34 7.31 6.13
CA ASP A 123 -5.28 7.56 7.56
C ASP A 123 -4.43 6.47 8.23
N HIS A 124 -3.13 6.77 8.38
CA HIS A 124 -2.13 5.88 8.97
C HIS A 124 -2.53 5.34 10.35
N LYS A 125 -3.06 6.20 11.23
CA LYS A 125 -3.42 5.81 12.59
C LYS A 125 -4.60 4.85 12.59
N SER A 126 -5.64 5.20 11.83
CA SER A 126 -6.84 4.35 11.71
C SER A 126 -6.52 3.04 10.98
N PHE A 127 -5.59 3.05 10.03
CA PHE A 127 -5.06 1.84 9.38
C PHE A 127 -4.46 0.86 10.41
N PHE A 128 -3.53 1.30 11.26
CA PHE A 128 -2.91 0.40 12.24
C PHE A 128 -3.88 0.00 13.35
N SER A 129 -4.84 0.86 13.71
CA SER A 129 -5.94 0.52 14.61
C SER A 129 -6.80 -0.62 14.03
N LEU A 130 -7.17 -0.53 12.76
CA LEU A 130 -7.90 -1.58 12.04
C LEU A 130 -7.10 -2.87 12.01
N LEU A 131 -5.85 -2.82 11.55
CA LEU A 131 -5.01 -4.02 11.43
C LEU A 131 -4.81 -4.71 12.80
N LYS A 132 -4.56 -3.95 13.86
CA LYS A 132 -4.42 -4.49 15.22
C LYS A 132 -5.71 -5.16 15.69
N LYS A 133 -6.86 -4.53 15.44
CA LYS A 133 -8.18 -5.06 15.78
C LYS A 133 -8.43 -6.38 15.07
N GLU A 134 -8.16 -6.47 13.76
CA GLU A 134 -8.39 -7.70 12.99
C GLU A 134 -7.43 -8.82 13.40
N LEU A 135 -6.15 -8.52 13.64
CA LEU A 135 -5.21 -9.53 14.16
C LEU A 135 -5.58 -10.03 15.56
N LYS A 136 -6.24 -9.21 16.39
CA LYS A 136 -6.73 -9.62 17.72
C LYS A 136 -7.76 -10.75 17.63
N LEU A 137 -8.49 -10.85 16.52
CA LEU A 137 -9.52 -11.88 16.29
C LEU A 137 -8.93 -13.22 15.85
N LEU A 138 -7.64 -13.25 15.48
CA LEU A 138 -6.94 -14.45 15.04
C LEU A 138 -6.21 -15.12 16.22
N ASN A 139 -5.96 -16.43 16.11
CA ASN A 139 -5.30 -17.22 17.16
C ASN A 139 -3.79 -16.91 17.29
#